data_AF-T2INY0-F1
#
_entry.id   AF-T2INY0-F1
#
_cell.length_a   1.000
_cell.length_b   1.000
_cell.length_c   1.000
_cell.angle_alpha   90.00
_cell.angle_beta   90.00
_cell.angle_gamma   90.00
#
_symmetry.space_group_name_H-M   'P 1'
#
loop_
_entity.id
_entity.type
_entity.pdbx_description
1 polymer ?
#
loop_
_entity_poly.entity_id
_entity_poly.type
_entity_poly.pdbx_seq_one_letter_code
_entity_poly.pdbx_strand_id
1 'polypeptide(L)' 'MSLDEFNAWQETLYLLSNPANPEHLKESIKQAKSGQKSVRKLIQP' A
#
# COMPACT_ATOMS: atom_id res chain seq x y z
N MET A 1 8.96 -17.83 13.19
CA MET A 1 8.61 -16.69 12.33
C MET A 1 9.83 -16.38 11.48
N SER A 2 9.67 -16.28 10.17
CA SER A 2 10.78 -15.90 9.28
C SER A 2 11.07 -14.40 9.38
N LEU A 3 12.25 -13.98 8.91
CA LEU A 3 12.57 -12.56 8.78
C LEU A 3 11.58 -11.85 7.84
N ASP A 4 11.15 -12.52 6.78
CA ASP A 4 10.18 -11.97 5.81
C ASP A 4 8.81 -11.75 6.45
N GLU A 5 8.33 -12.69 7.25
CA GLU A 5 7.08 -12.55 8.00
C GLU A 5 7.17 -11.38 8.99
N PHE A 6 8.29 -11.26 9.71
CA PHE A 6 8.54 -10.15 10.62
C PHE A 6 8.49 -8.80 9.89
N ASN A 7 9.20 -8.69 8.76
CA ASN A 7 9.28 -7.46 7.97
C ASN A 7 7.90 -7.08 7.41
N ALA A 8 7.13 -8.05 6.90
CA ALA A 8 5.78 -7.80 6.41
C ALA A 8 4.85 -7.25 7.50
N TRP A 9 4.97 -7.74 8.73
CA TRP A 9 4.21 -7.23 9.86
C TRP A 9 4.63 -5.82 10.26
N GLN A 10 5.93 -5.55 10.34
CA GLN A 10 6.45 -4.21 10.66
C GLN A 10 6.00 -3.17 9.63
N GLU A 11 6.09 -3.49 8.33
CA GLU A 11 5.66 -2.58 7.26
C GLU A 11 4.15 -2.32 7.31
N THR A 12 3.35 -3.35 7.62
CA THR A 12 1.91 -3.18 7.80
C THR A 12 1.61 -2.23 8.96
N LEU A 13 2.27 -2.39 10.11
CA LEU A 13 2.10 -1.49 11.25
C LEU A 13 2.54 -0.05 10.91
N TYR A 14 3.65 0.10 10.18
CA TYR A 14 4.13 1.39 9.72
C TYR A 14 3.11 2.10 8.82
N LEU A 15 2.58 1.40 7.79
CA LEU A 15 1.55 1.93 6.91
C LEU A 15 0.26 2.32 7.65
N LEU A 16 -0.06 1.63 8.74
CA LEU A 16 -1.28 1.89 9.52
C LEU A 16 -1.09 2.92 10.66
N SER A 17 0.12 3.43 10.87
CA SER A 17 0.46 4.28 12.02
C SER A 17 -0.11 5.71 11.97
N ASN A 18 -0.36 6.26 10.77
CA ASN A 18 -0.96 7.59 10.59
C ASN A 18 -2.41 7.43 10.10
N PRO A 19 -3.45 7.97 10.78
CA PRO A 19 -4.85 7.75 10.41
C PRO A 19 -5.23 8.14 8.97
N ALA A 20 -4.51 9.06 8.34
CA ALA A 20 -4.75 9.40 6.94
C ALA A 20 -4.39 8.25 5.98
N ASN A 21 -3.30 7.52 6.25
CA ASN A 21 -2.76 6.52 5.31
C ASN A 21 -3.64 5.26 5.15
N PRO A 22 -4.22 4.66 6.21
CA PRO A 22 -5.17 3.56 6.09
C PRO A 22 -6.36 3.88 5.18
N GLU A 23 -6.94 5.07 5.32
CA GLU A 23 -8.11 5.47 4.53
C GLU A 23 -7.74 5.63 3.05
N HIS A 24 -6.62 6.32 2.77
CA HIS A 24 -6.08 6.41 1.42
C HIS A 24 -5.71 5.04 0.82
N LEU A 25 -5.10 4.15 1.61
CA LEU A 25 -4.67 2.82 1.17
C LEU A 25 -5.86 1.91 0.86
N LYS A 26 -6.89 1.88 1.72
CA LYS A 26 -8.11 1.10 1.50
C LYS A 26 -8.81 1.50 0.22
N GLU A 27 -8.97 2.80 -0.01
CA GLU A 27 -9.59 3.33 -1.23
C GLU A 27 -8.76 2.97 -2.47
N SER A 28 -7.44 3.14 -2.41
CA SER A 28 -6.54 2.78 -3.52
C SER A 28 -6.59 1.29 -3.86
N ILE A 29 -6.65 0.41 -2.86
CA ILE A 29 -6.80 -1.05 -3.06
C ILE A 29 -8.14 -1.37 -3.71
N LYS A 30 -9.23 -0.72 -3.27
CA LYS A 30 -10.57 -0.90 -3.86
C LYS A 30 -10.61 -0.45 -5.32
N GLN A 31 -10.03 0.70 -5.64
CA GLN A 31 -9.89 1.20 -7.01
C GLN A 31 -9.10 0.22 -7.88
N ALA A 32 -7.95 -0.25 -7.40
CA ALA A 32 -7.12 -1.21 -8.12
C ALA A 32 -7.85 -2.53 -8.40
N LYS A 33 -8.57 -3.08 -7.42
CA LYS A 33 -9.36 -4.32 -7.55
C LYS A 33 -10.55 -4.17 -8.50
N SER A 34 -11.17 -2.99 -8.55
CA SER A 34 -12.29 -2.68 -9.45
C SER A 34 -11.85 -2.28 -10.86
N GLY A 35 -10.55 -2.26 -11.16
CA GLY A 35 -10.03 -1.84 -12.46
C GLY A 35 -9.95 -0.33 -12.67
N GLN A 36 -10.28 0.47 -11.66
CA GLN A 36 -10.12 1.94 -11.66
C GLN A 36 -8.64 2.32 -11.47
N LYS A 37 -7.79 1.92 -12.41
CA LYS A 37 -6.34 2.16 -12.40
C LYS A 37 -5.89 2.75 -13.73
N SER A 38 -4.86 3.61 -13.67
CA SER A 38 -4.21 4.15 -14.87
C SER A 38 -2.79 3.60 -14.96
N VAL A 39 -2.41 3.13 -16.15
CA VAL A 39 -1.03 2.74 -16.45
C VAL A 39 -0.28 4.00 -16.83
N ARG A 40 0.83 4.28 -16.14
CA ARG A 40 1.69 5.44 -16.41
C ARG A 40 3.10 4.98 -16.68
N LYS A 41 3.79 5.66 -17.60
CA LYS A 41 5.23 5.48 -17.78
C LYS A 41 5.96 6.08 -16.58
N LEU A 42 7.01 5.43 -16.12
CA LEU A 42 7.88 5.96 -15.07
C LEU A 42 8.53 7.24 -15.58
N ILE A 43 8.44 8.31 -14.78
CA ILE A 43 9.16 9.55 -15.03
C ILE A 43 10.56 9.38 -14.43
N GLN A 44 11.61 9.67 -15.20
CA GLN A 44 12.99 9.59 -14.69
C GLN A 44 13.22 10.66 -13.61
N PRO A 45 14.08 10.40 -12.61
CA PRO A 45 14.39 11.33 -11.53
C PRO A 45 14.91 12.68 -12.02
#